data_AF-A0A354BKY9-F1
#
_entry.id   AF-A0A354BKY9-F1
#
_cell.length_a   1.000
_cell.length_b   1.000
_cell.length_c   1.000
_cell.angle_alpha   90.00
_cell.angle_beta   90.00
_cell.angle_gamma   90.00
#
_symmetry.space_group_name_H-M   'P 1'
#
loop_
_entity.id
_entity.type
_entity.pdbx_description
1 polymer ?
#
loop_
_entity_poly.entity_id
_entity_poly.type
_entity_poly.pdbx_seq_one_letter_code
_entity_poly.pdbx_strand_id
1 'polypeptide(L)'
;AAVVFSLRAIPGSGPGATWWMIDDLKFDQQFLSVLSLIGGIVALVGMFVFRRFMAERSIAYVVGFLTIVGTVLALPITGMYYGLHEWTASLTGGIVDARFIALIDTALESPLVQISMIPMLAWIANSAPANLKATYFAVM
;
A
#
# COMPACT_ATOMS: atom_id res chain seq x y z
N ALA A 1 -10.02 -0.86 18.76
CA ALA A 1 -8.72 -1.02 19.44
C ALA A 1 -7.92 -2.17 18.83
N ALA A 2 -8.33 -3.44 18.98
CA ALA A 2 -7.58 -4.59 18.48
C ALA A 2 -7.28 -4.54 16.96
N VAL A 3 -8.27 -4.30 16.11
CA VAL A 3 -8.09 -4.23 14.64
C VAL A 3 -7.10 -3.13 14.22
N VAL A 4 -7.19 -1.94 14.83
CA VAL A 4 -6.29 -0.82 14.53
C VAL A 4 -4.87 -1.10 15.01
N PHE A 5 -4.75 -1.65 16.23
CA PHE A 5 -3.46 -2.07 16.77
C PHE A 5 -2.80 -3.12 15.89
N SER A 6 -3.53 -4.16 15.47
CA SER A 6 -3.02 -5.17 14.55
C SER A 6 -2.53 -4.57 13.24
N LEU A 7 -3.25 -3.59 12.67
CA LEU A 7 -2.87 -2.96 11.40
C LEU A 7 -1.62 -2.06 11.53
N ARG A 8 -1.47 -1.35 12.66
CA ARG A 8 -0.31 -0.48 12.94
C ARG A 8 0.91 -1.21 13.49
N ALA A 9 0.72 -2.38 14.08
CA ALA A 9 1.81 -3.23 14.57
C ALA A 9 2.54 -3.98 13.43
N ILE A 10 2.02 -3.93 12.19
CA ILE A 10 2.69 -4.51 11.03
C ILE A 10 3.98 -3.70 10.77
N PRO A 11 5.16 -4.32 10.86
CA PRO A 11 6.40 -3.64 10.51
C PRO A 11 6.37 -3.29 9.02
N GLY A 12 6.68 -2.03 8.70
CA GLY A 12 6.92 -1.65 7.31
C GLY A 12 8.14 -2.37 6.76
N SER A 13 8.21 -2.49 5.43
CA SER A 13 9.36 -3.07 4.71
C SER A 13 10.68 -2.31 4.93
N GLY A 14 10.59 -1.06 5.40
CA GLY A 14 11.75 -0.23 5.75
C GLY A 14 12.60 0.14 4.54
N PRO A 15 13.79 0.76 4.77
CA PRO A 15 14.69 1.16 3.69
C PRO A 15 15.26 -0.03 2.88
N GLY A 16 15.18 -1.24 3.42
CA GLY A 16 15.74 -2.44 2.80
C GLY A 16 15.11 -2.78 1.44
N ALA A 17 13.79 -2.56 1.29
CA ALA A 17 13.11 -2.76 0.02
C ALA A 17 13.61 -1.77 -1.06
N THR A 18 13.77 -0.49 -0.68
CA THR A 18 14.31 0.53 -1.58
C THR A 18 15.77 0.26 -1.93
N TRP A 19 16.58 -0.19 -0.97
CA TRP A 19 17.97 -0.58 -1.21
C TRP A 19 18.05 -1.73 -2.23
N TRP A 20 17.25 -2.78 -2.06
CA TRP A 20 17.17 -3.90 -2.98
C TRP A 20 16.74 -3.46 -4.40
N MET A 21 15.74 -2.57 -4.50
CA MET A 21 15.30 -2.02 -5.79
C MET A 21 16.41 -1.22 -6.51
N ILE A 22 17.24 -0.51 -5.76
CA ILE A 22 18.33 0.29 -6.34
C ILE A 22 19.52 -0.60 -6.68
N ASP A 23 19.96 -1.46 -5.76
CA ASP A 23 21.22 -2.17 -5.89
C ASP A 23 21.09 -3.47 -6.69
N ASP A 24 20.03 -4.25 -6.50
CA ASP A 24 19.84 -5.51 -7.24
C ASP A 24 19.10 -5.27 -8.55
N LEU A 25 17.95 -4.58 -8.50
CA LEU A 25 17.13 -4.31 -9.69
C LEU A 25 17.64 -3.15 -10.55
N LYS A 26 18.69 -2.45 -10.11
CA LYS A 26 19.33 -1.31 -10.81
C LYS A 26 18.33 -0.21 -11.20
N PHE A 27 17.31 0.03 -10.37
CA PHE A 27 16.40 1.15 -10.57
C PHE A 27 17.11 2.47 -10.26
N ASP A 28 17.03 3.40 -11.21
CA ASP A 28 17.55 4.73 -11.03
C ASP A 28 16.61 5.61 -10.18
N GLN A 29 17.16 6.64 -9.55
CA GLN A 29 16.40 7.55 -8.68
C GLN A 29 15.29 8.31 -9.42
N GLN A 30 15.49 8.55 -10.72
CA GLN A 30 14.47 9.18 -11.56
C GLN A 30 13.27 8.26 -11.73
N PHE A 31 13.49 6.97 -11.98
CA PHE A 31 12.43 5.96 -12.04
C PHE A 31 11.66 5.87 -10.73
N LEU A 32 12.34 5.84 -9.58
CA LEU A 32 11.66 5.84 -8.27
C LEU A 32 10.83 7.12 -8.04
N SER A 33 11.28 8.26 -8.55
CA SER A 33 10.53 9.52 -8.48
C SER A 33 9.28 9.50 -9.36
N VAL A 34 9.39 8.97 -10.58
CA VAL A 34 8.25 8.77 -11.49
C VAL A 34 7.26 7.78 -10.89
N LEU A 35 7.76 6.68 -10.30
CA LEU A 35 6.97 5.69 -9.59
C LEU A 35 6.17 6.32 -8.44
N SER A 36 6.80 7.18 -7.64
CA SER A 36 6.15 7.92 -6.56
C SER A 36 5.08 8.89 -7.07
N LEU A 37 5.34 9.57 -8.19
CA LEU A 37 4.37 10.48 -8.82
C LEU A 37 3.14 9.71 -9.33
N ILE A 38 3.36 8.60 -10.04
CA ILE A 38 2.28 7.74 -10.54
C ILE A 38 1.50 7.17 -9.35
N GLY A 39 2.19 6.65 -8.32
CA GLY A 39 1.57 6.17 -7.10
C GLY A 39 0.69 7.23 -6.44
N GLY A 40 1.16 8.48 -6.34
CA GLY A 40 0.38 9.60 -5.82
C GLY A 40 -0.86 9.92 -6.64
N ILE A 41 -0.75 9.96 -7.97
CA ILE A 41 -1.90 10.19 -8.87
C ILE A 41 -2.92 9.05 -8.73
N VAL A 42 -2.46 7.80 -8.76
CA VAL A 42 -3.34 6.62 -8.62
C VAL A 42 -3.96 6.57 -7.23
N ALA A 43 -3.25 6.98 -6.19
CA ALA A 43 -3.79 7.09 -4.84
C ALA A 43 -4.96 8.08 -4.78
N LEU A 44 -4.82 9.26 -5.40
CA LEU A 44 -5.88 10.27 -5.46
C LEU A 44 -7.11 9.74 -6.22
N VAL A 45 -6.89 9.14 -7.39
CA VAL A 45 -7.96 8.54 -8.20
C VAL A 45 -8.64 7.41 -7.43
N GLY A 46 -7.86 6.50 -6.84
CA GLY A 46 -8.36 5.38 -6.06
C GLY A 46 -9.15 5.85 -4.84
N MET A 47 -8.68 6.86 -4.11
CA MET A 47 -9.42 7.45 -3.00
C MET A 47 -10.79 7.95 -3.47
N PHE A 48 -10.85 8.64 -4.61
CA PHE A 48 -12.12 9.11 -5.16
C PHE A 48 -13.05 7.95 -5.53
N VAL A 49 -12.55 6.90 -6.16
CA VAL A 49 -13.34 5.72 -6.57
C VAL A 49 -13.84 4.94 -5.34
N PHE A 50 -12.96 4.66 -4.38
CA PHE A 50 -13.27 3.83 -3.22
C PHE A 50 -13.98 4.60 -2.09
N ARG A 51 -14.07 5.93 -2.11
CA ARG A 51 -14.71 6.72 -1.03
C ARG A 51 -16.11 6.22 -0.66
N ARG A 52 -16.88 5.75 -1.65
CA ARG A 52 -18.26 5.29 -1.47
C ARG A 52 -18.31 3.91 -0.81
N PHE A 53 -17.45 3.00 -1.24
CA PHE A 53 -17.28 1.68 -0.63
C PHE A 53 -16.93 1.78 0.86
N MET A 54 -16.11 2.77 1.21
CA MET A 54 -15.68 3.04 2.59
C MET A 54 -16.79 3.58 3.49
N ALA A 55 -17.66 4.44 2.94
CA ALA A 55 -18.75 5.04 3.69
C ALA A 55 -19.90 4.05 3.94
N GLU A 56 -20.11 3.09 3.04
CA GLU A 56 -21.26 2.18 3.06
C GLU A 56 -20.99 0.84 3.78
N ARG A 57 -19.72 0.51 4.09
CA ARG A 57 -19.32 -0.78 4.68
C ARG A 57 -18.77 -0.62 6.10
N SER A 58 -18.83 -1.69 6.89
CA SER A 58 -18.27 -1.69 8.24
C SER A 58 -16.74 -1.62 8.21
N ILE A 59 -16.16 -0.99 9.23
CA ILE A 59 -14.70 -0.84 9.36
C ILE A 59 -13.99 -2.21 9.30
N ALA A 60 -14.55 -3.23 9.93
CA ALA A 60 -13.99 -4.58 9.93
C ALA A 60 -13.98 -5.22 8.54
N TYR A 61 -15.05 -5.02 7.75
CA TYR A 61 -15.13 -5.54 6.38
C TYR A 61 -14.12 -4.85 5.46
N VAL A 62 -14.02 -3.52 5.57
CA VAL A 62 -13.06 -2.72 4.82
C VAL A 62 -11.64 -3.18 5.13
N VAL A 63 -11.26 -3.26 6.41
CA VAL A 63 -9.91 -3.67 6.81
C VAL A 63 -9.60 -5.09 6.31
N GLY A 64 -10.51 -6.04 6.50
CA GLY A 64 -10.31 -7.42 6.02
C GLY A 64 -10.13 -7.50 4.50
N PHE A 65 -10.94 -6.75 3.73
CA PHE A 65 -10.80 -6.68 2.28
C PHE A 65 -9.45 -6.07 1.87
N LEU A 66 -9.04 -4.95 2.48
CA LEU A 66 -7.76 -4.30 2.20
C LEU A 66 -6.58 -5.23 2.54
N THR A 67 -6.66 -6.00 3.62
CA THR A 67 -5.63 -6.98 3.98
C THR A 67 -5.52 -8.09 2.94
N ILE A 68 -6.63 -8.62 2.44
CA ILE A 68 -6.61 -9.66 1.39
C ILE A 68 -6.00 -9.10 0.10
N VAL A 69 -6.47 -7.93 -0.34
CA VAL A 69 -5.97 -7.29 -1.56
C VAL A 69 -4.48 -6.96 -1.41
N GLY A 70 -4.06 -6.35 -0.30
CA GLY A 70 -2.66 -6.04 -0.04
C GLY A 70 -1.78 -7.30 -0.01
N THR A 71 -2.27 -8.40 0.55
CA THR A 71 -1.55 -9.68 0.55
C THR A 71 -1.36 -10.20 -0.88
N VAL A 72 -2.39 -10.13 -1.72
CA VAL A 72 -2.31 -10.56 -3.12
C VAL A 72 -1.36 -9.67 -3.92
N LEU A 73 -1.36 -8.35 -3.66
CA LEU A 73 -0.47 -7.40 -4.32
C LEU A 73 1.00 -7.59 -3.91
N ALA A 74 1.26 -7.97 -2.65
CA ALA A 74 2.61 -8.25 -2.18
C ALA A 74 3.25 -9.50 -2.85
N LEU A 75 2.45 -10.40 -3.43
CA LEU A 75 2.96 -11.63 -4.06
C LEU A 75 3.88 -11.35 -5.26
N PRO A 76 3.53 -10.47 -6.22
CA PRO A 76 4.43 -10.06 -7.29
C PRO A 76 5.78 -9.53 -6.81
N ILE A 77 5.82 -8.62 -5.83
CA ILE A 77 7.08 -8.11 -5.26
C ILE A 77 7.90 -9.25 -4.64
N THR A 78 7.26 -10.10 -3.85
CA THR A 78 7.91 -11.26 -3.23
C THR A 78 8.44 -12.21 -4.30
N GLY A 79 7.69 -12.37 -5.39
CA GLY A 79 8.12 -13.13 -6.55
C GLY A 79 9.36 -12.53 -7.21
N MET A 80 9.41 -11.21 -7.39
CA MET A 80 10.58 -10.55 -7.99
C MET A 80 11.87 -10.88 -7.22
N TYR A 81 11.81 -10.98 -5.88
CA TYR A 81 12.93 -11.43 -5.06
C TYR A 81 13.44 -12.85 -5.42
N TYR A 82 12.53 -13.75 -5.81
CA TYR A 82 12.88 -15.11 -6.27
C TYR A 82 13.16 -15.21 -7.78
N GLY A 83 13.29 -14.09 -8.50
CA GLY A 83 13.61 -14.09 -9.93
C GLY A 83 12.40 -14.23 -10.87
N LEU A 84 11.17 -14.05 -10.36
CA LEU A 84 9.95 -14.09 -11.20
C LEU A 84 10.01 -13.06 -12.33
N HIS A 85 10.70 -11.93 -12.13
CA HIS A 85 10.87 -10.88 -13.13
C HIS A 85 11.70 -11.33 -14.34
N GLU A 86 12.72 -12.18 -14.16
CA GLU A 86 13.50 -12.75 -15.27
C GLU A 86 12.68 -13.79 -16.05
N TRP A 87 11.86 -14.57 -15.34
CA TRP A 87 10.95 -15.55 -15.94
C TRP A 87 9.81 -14.88 -16.72
N THR A 88 9.19 -13.83 -16.17
CA THR A 88 8.16 -13.07 -16.89
C THR A 88 8.74 -12.28 -18.05
N ALA A 89 9.94 -11.69 -17.90
CA ALA A 89 10.60 -10.97 -18.98
C ALA A 89 10.95 -11.91 -20.14
N SER A 90 11.46 -13.12 -19.86
CA SER A 90 11.77 -14.12 -20.89
C SER A 90 10.53 -14.67 -21.59
N LEU A 91 9.41 -14.83 -20.89
CA LEU A 91 8.14 -15.31 -21.47
C LEU A 91 7.35 -14.24 -22.24
N THR A 92 7.44 -12.98 -21.83
CA THR A 92 6.67 -11.86 -22.43
C THR A 92 7.49 -11.01 -23.39
N GLY A 93 8.73 -11.41 -23.70
CA GLY A 93 9.61 -10.68 -24.60
C GLY A 93 10.03 -9.31 -24.06
N GLY A 94 10.15 -9.17 -22.73
CA GLY A 94 10.59 -7.95 -22.05
C GLY A 94 9.48 -6.95 -21.72
N ILE A 95 8.20 -7.29 -21.91
CA ILE A 95 7.07 -6.40 -21.58
C ILE A 95 6.75 -6.43 -20.07
N VAL A 96 6.75 -7.62 -19.46
CA VAL A 96 6.55 -7.80 -18.01
C VAL A 96 7.90 -7.95 -17.33
N ASP A 97 8.61 -6.83 -17.25
CA ASP A 97 9.90 -6.71 -16.56
C ASP A 97 9.72 -6.20 -15.10
N ALA A 98 10.79 -6.23 -14.31
CA ALA A 98 10.78 -5.77 -12.92
C ALA A 98 10.20 -4.37 -12.74
N ARG A 99 10.47 -3.45 -13.68
CA ARG A 99 9.90 -2.09 -13.67
C ARG A 99 8.38 -2.06 -13.83
N PHE A 100 7.83 -2.95 -14.65
CA PHE A 100 6.38 -3.06 -14.85
C PHE A 100 5.69 -3.60 -13.62
N ILE A 101 6.26 -4.65 -13.01
CA ILE A 101 5.74 -5.24 -11.78
C ILE A 101 5.77 -4.23 -10.64
N ALA A 102 6.89 -3.52 -10.46
CA ALA A 102 7.01 -2.45 -9.46
C ALA A 102 6.00 -1.32 -9.68
N LEU A 103 5.74 -0.93 -10.93
CA LEU A 103 4.77 0.10 -11.27
C LEU A 103 3.34 -0.30 -10.93
N ILE A 104 2.94 -1.51 -11.32
CA ILE A 104 1.60 -2.02 -11.04
C ILE A 104 1.38 -2.20 -9.54
N ASP A 105 2.37 -2.74 -8.84
CA ASP A 105 2.32 -2.92 -7.39
C ASP A 105 2.16 -1.57 -6.67
N THR A 106 3.06 -0.62 -6.95
CA THR A 106 2.99 0.71 -6.32
C THR A 106 1.67 1.41 -6.65
N ALA A 107 1.21 1.34 -7.90
CA ALA A 107 -0.05 1.94 -8.31
C ALA A 107 -1.24 1.35 -7.53
N LEU A 108 -1.26 0.04 -7.29
CA LEU A 108 -2.36 -0.62 -6.59
C LEU A 108 -2.28 -0.49 -5.06
N GLU A 109 -1.07 -0.51 -4.48
CA GLU A 109 -0.87 -0.38 -3.03
C GLU A 109 -1.16 1.06 -2.54
N SER A 110 -0.71 2.07 -3.30
CA SER A 110 -0.83 3.49 -2.91
C SER A 110 -2.24 3.93 -2.48
N PRO A 111 -3.32 3.65 -3.25
CA PRO A 111 -4.68 4.00 -2.82
C PRO A 111 -5.09 3.21 -1.58
N LEU A 112 -4.75 1.92 -1.46
CA LEU A 112 -5.17 1.08 -0.34
C LEU A 112 -4.65 1.62 1.00
N VAL A 113 -3.38 2.06 1.03
CA VAL A 113 -2.76 2.67 2.22
C VAL A 113 -3.49 3.96 2.61
N GLN A 114 -3.73 4.87 1.66
CA GLN A 114 -4.42 6.13 1.92
C GLN A 114 -5.86 5.92 2.38
N ILE A 115 -6.55 4.96 1.77
CA ILE A 115 -7.93 4.62 2.09
C ILE A 115 -8.03 4.01 3.50
N SER A 116 -7.05 3.19 3.91
CA SER A 116 -7.03 2.55 5.24
C SER A 116 -7.01 3.54 6.42
N MET A 117 -6.48 4.75 6.22
CA MET A 117 -6.46 5.79 7.25
C MET A 117 -7.84 6.37 7.58
N ILE A 118 -8.75 6.42 6.61
CA ILE A 118 -10.04 7.13 6.78
C ILE A 118 -10.92 6.46 7.86
N PRO A 119 -11.15 5.12 7.85
CA PRO A 119 -11.87 4.45 8.92
C PRO A 119 -11.16 4.55 10.27
N MET A 120 -9.83 4.61 10.27
CA MET A 120 -9.04 4.73 11.48
C MET A 120 -9.29 6.08 12.15
N LEU A 121 -9.27 7.18 11.39
CA LEU A 121 -9.65 8.51 11.84
C LEU A 121 -11.11 8.55 12.35
N ALA A 122 -12.04 7.95 11.62
CA ALA A 122 -13.45 7.89 12.01
C ALA A 122 -13.66 7.10 13.31
N TRP A 123 -12.94 5.98 13.48
CA TRP A 123 -12.98 5.19 14.71
C TRP A 123 -12.40 5.97 15.90
N ILE A 124 -11.26 6.65 15.71
CA ILE A 124 -10.65 7.50 16.73
C ILE A 124 -11.62 8.61 17.16
N ALA A 125 -12.24 9.29 16.20
CA ALA A 125 -13.19 10.36 16.48
C ALA A 125 -14.41 9.89 17.30
N ASN A 126 -14.89 8.67 17.04
CA ASN A 126 -16.03 8.07 17.73
C ASN A 126 -15.67 7.45 19.09
N SER A 127 -14.48 6.85 19.21
CA SER A 127 -14.09 6.08 20.40
C SER A 127 -13.35 6.91 21.44
N ALA A 128 -12.80 8.07 21.07
CA ALA A 128 -12.03 8.90 21.97
C ALA A 128 -12.94 9.68 22.95
N PRO A 129 -12.70 9.60 24.27
CA PRO A 129 -13.36 10.44 25.27
C PRO A 129 -13.20 11.92 24.93
N ALA A 130 -14.22 12.74 25.22
CA ALA A 130 -14.24 14.16 24.82
C ALA A 130 -13.01 14.95 25.28
N ASN A 131 -12.40 14.57 26.41
CA ASN A 131 -11.21 15.19 26.99
C ASN A 131 -9.86 14.65 26.47
N LEU A 132 -9.84 13.56 25.68
CA LEU A 132 -8.62 12.88 25.23
C LEU A 132 -8.52 12.72 23.70
N LYS A 133 -9.41 13.35 22.93
CA LYS A 133 -9.42 13.27 21.46
C LYS A 133 -8.05 13.62 20.87
N ALA A 134 -7.43 14.72 21.30
CA ALA A 134 -6.12 15.14 20.80
C ALA A 134 -5.03 14.09 21.03
N THR A 135 -5.01 13.42 22.19
CA THR A 135 -4.05 12.35 22.49
C THR A 135 -4.30 11.10 21.65
N TYR A 136 -5.55 10.72 21.43
CA TYR A 136 -5.89 9.59 20.56
C TYR A 136 -5.54 9.85 19.08
N PHE A 137 -5.63 11.10 18.62
CA PHE A 137 -5.12 11.48 17.29
C PHE A 137 -3.57 11.50 17.25
N ALA A 138 -2.90 11.89 18.33
CA ALA A 138 -1.44 11.96 18.39
C ALA A 138 -0.71 10.61 18.44
N VAL A 139 -1.43 9.52 18.75
CA VAL A 139 -0.90 8.14 18.73
C VAL A 139 -0.87 7.56 17.30
N MET A 140 -1.51 8.23 16.33
CA MET A 140 -1.36 7.90 14.90
C MET A 140 -0.10 8.51 14.30
#